data_AF-A0A934DJD3-F1
#
_entry.id   AF-A0A934DJD3-F1
#
_cell.length_a   1.000
_cell.length_b   1.000
_cell.length_c   1.000
_cell.angle_alpha   90.00
_cell.angle_beta   90.00
_cell.angle_gamma   90.00
#
_symmetry.space_group_name_H-M   'P 1'
#
loop_
_entity.id
_entity.type
_entity.pdbx_description
1 polymer ?
#
loop_
_entity_poly.entity_id
_entity_poly.type
_entity_poly.pdbx_seq_one_letter_code
_entity_poly.pdbx_strand_id
1 'polypeptide(L)' 'MLRQLALILLALLTTVAAHAAEEQRFSVPLGSSPVYGGKDAPITIVEFIDYQ' A
#
# COMPACT_ATOMS: atom_id res chain seq x y z
N MET A 1 -1.75 5.13 38.93
CA MET A 1 -2.44 4.11 38.09
C MET A 1 -2.99 4.73 36.80
N LEU A 2 -3.74 5.84 36.86
CA LEU A 2 -4.33 6.50 35.68
C LEU A 2 -3.30 7.00 34.64
N ARG A 3 -2.17 7.58 35.09
CA ARG A 3 -1.08 8.05 34.20
C ARG A 3 -0.44 6.92 33.39
N GLN A 4 -0.26 5.74 34.00
CA GLN A 4 0.34 4.59 33.32
C GLN A 4 -0.63 4.00 32.27
N LEU A 5 -1.92 3.92 32.61
CA LEU A 5 -2.96 3.48 31.67
C LEU A 5 -3.08 4.43 30.46
N ALA A 6 -2.99 5.75 30.69
CA ALA A 6 -3.00 6.74 29.60
C ALA A 6 -1.80 6.60 28.66
N LEU A 7 -0.60 6.30 29.20
CA LEU A 7 0.60 6.09 28.39
C LEU A 7 0.54 4.80 27.58
N ILE A 8 -0.01 3.72 28.15
CA ILE A 8 -0.22 2.45 27.43
C ILE A 8 -1.24 2.64 26.32
N LEU A 9 -2.35 3.33 26.59
CA LEU A 9 -3.38 3.61 25.59
C LEU A 9 -2.83 4.47 24.44
N LEU A 10 -2.03 5.50 24.75
CA LEU A 10 -1.40 6.33 23.73
C LEU A 10 -0.41 5.53 22.88
N ALA A 11 0.43 4.69 23.52
CA ALA A 11 1.36 3.82 22.80
C ALA A 11 0.61 2.85 21.88
N LEU A 12 -0.47 2.23 22.37
CA LEU A 12 -1.30 1.32 21.59
C LEU A 12 -1.97 2.03 20.40
N LEU A 13 -2.41 3.28 20.59
CA LEU A 13 -3.04 4.06 19.53
C LEU A 13 -2.05 4.42 18.42
N THR A 14 -0.81 4.75 18.78
CA THR A 14 0.23 5.11 17.81
C THR A 14 0.70 3.91 16.97
N THR A 15 0.76 2.70 17.53
CA THR A 15 1.17 1.51 16.78
C THR A 15 0.11 1.05 15.79
N VAL A 16 -1.18 1.17 16.13
CA VAL A 16 -2.29 0.86 15.22
C VAL A 16 -2.32 1.84 14.04
N ALA A 17 -2.12 3.13 14.29
CA ALA A 17 -2.09 4.15 13.24
C ALA A 17 -0.95 3.94 12.23
N ALA A 18 0.22 3.48 12.68
CA ALA A 18 1.36 3.20 11.82
C ALA A 18 1.12 1.99 10.87
N HIS A 19 0.39 0.97 11.32
CA HIS A 19 0.06 -0.21 10.49
C HIS A 19 -1.10 0.07 9.51
N ALA A 20 -1.94 1.06 9.79
CA ALA A 20 -3.05 1.45 8.93
C ALA A 20 -2.61 2.32 7.73
N ALA A 21 -1.38 2.85 7.74
CA ALA A 21 -0.81 3.51 6.59
C ALA A 21 -0.47 2.45 5.53
N GLU A 22 -1.25 2.40 4.46
CA GLU A 22 -0.98 1.58 3.28
C GLU A 22 0.41 1.94 2.73
N GLU A 23 1.37 1.04 2.94
CA GLU A 23 2.74 1.23 2.47
C GLU A 23 2.76 1.03 0.95
N GLN A 24 2.45 2.09 0.21
CA GLN A 24 2.67 2.14 -1.23
C GLN A 24 4.17 2.02 -1.48
N ARG A 25 4.63 0.81 -1.79
CA ARG A 25 6.07 0.52 -1.88
C ARG A 25 6.77 1.27 -3.00
N PHE A 26 6.13 1.40 -4.17
CA PHE A 26 6.65 2.13 -5.32
C PHE A 26 5.57 2.34 -6.39
N SER A 27 5.70 3.43 -7.15
CA SER A 27 4.88 3.68 -8.34
C SER A 27 5.54 3.05 -9.57
N VAL A 28 4.76 2.39 -10.43
CA VAL A 28 5.24 1.83 -11.70
C VAL A 28 4.77 2.73 -12.84
N PRO A 29 5.66 3.50 -13.50
CA PRO A 29 5.27 4.33 -14.63
C PRO A 29 4.97 3.44 -15.85
N LEU A 30 3.73 3.49 -16.36
CA LEU A 30 3.30 2.67 -17.49
C LEU A 30 3.75 3.23 -18.85
N GLY A 31 3.88 4.56 -18.97
CA GLY A 31 4.36 5.21 -20.20
C GLY A 31 3.59 4.78 -21.45
N SER A 32 4.32 4.31 -22.46
CA SER A 32 3.78 3.77 -23.72
C SER A 32 3.83 2.23 -23.78
N SER A 33 3.80 1.56 -22.63
CA SER A 33 3.80 0.09 -22.57
C SER A 33 2.60 -0.50 -23.32
N PRO A 34 2.73 -1.69 -23.95
CA PRO A 34 1.59 -2.37 -24.57
C PRO A 34 0.48 -2.64 -23.55
N VAL A 35 -0.78 -2.42 -23.95
CA VAL A 35 -1.95 -2.64 -23.10
C VAL A 35 -2.90 -3.61 -23.79
N TYR A 36 -3.42 -4.56 -23.02
CA TYR A 36 -4.48 -5.47 -23.43
C TYR A 36 -5.56 -5.52 -22.36
N GLY A 37 -6.83 -5.46 -22.77
CA GLY A 37 -7.99 -5.46 -21.88
C GLY A 37 -8.87 -4.22 -22.02
N GLY A 38 -9.95 -4.18 -21.24
CA GLY A 38 -10.88 -3.05 -21.22
C GLY A 38 -10.33 -1.87 -20.43
N LYS A 39 -10.56 -0.64 -20.91
CA LYS A 39 -10.13 0.59 -20.23
C LYS A 39 -10.68 0.75 -18.80
N ASP A 40 -11.84 0.13 -18.52
CA ASP A 40 -12.52 0.19 -17.22
C ASP A 40 -12.44 -1.15 -16.48
N ALA A 41 -11.47 -2.01 -16.82
CA ALA A 41 -11.28 -3.25 -16.09
C ALA A 41 -11.05 -2.95 -14.60
N PRO A 42 -11.74 -3.65 -13.67
CA PRO A 42 -11.66 -3.34 -12.25
C PRO A 42 -10.29 -3.66 -11.64
N ILE A 43 -9.45 -4.40 -12.36
CA ILE A 43 -8.11 -4.82 -11.95
C ILE A 43 -7.14 -4.56 -13.11
N THR A 44 -5.97 -4.02 -12.76
CA THR A 44 -4.83 -3.85 -13.66
C THR A 44 -3.72 -4.80 -13.23
N ILE A 45 -3.17 -5.57 -14.18
CA ILE A 45 -2.00 -6.42 -13.97
C ILE A 45 -0.83 -5.80 -14.74
N VAL A 46 0.32 -5.66 -14.07
CA VAL A 46 1.57 -5.20 -14.70
C VAL A 46 2.55 -6.36 -14.73
N GLU A 47 2.95 -6.77 -15.93
CA GLU A 47 3.87 -7.88 -16.16
C GLU A 47 5.29 -7.37 -16.45
N PHE A 48 6.26 -7.93 -15.75
CA PHE A 48 7.69 -7.75 -16.04
C PHE A 48 8.21 -9.08 -16.56
N ILE A 49 8.60 -9.12 -17.83
CA ILE A 49 9.08 -10.33 -18.50
C ILE A 49 10.41 -10.05 -19.21
N ASP A 50 11.31 -11.02 -19.15
CA ASP A 50 12.48 -11.11 -20.02
C ASP A 50 12.21 -12.24 -21.03
N TYR A 51 12.57 -12.02 -22.29
CA TYR A 51 12.33 -12.98 -23.38
C TYR A 51 13.47 -14.01 -23.54
N GLN A 52 14.49 -13.96 -22.68
CA GLN A 52 15.71 -14.78 -22.78
C GLN A 52 15.79 -15.91 -21.76
#